data_AF-A0A1Q7C2H1-F1
#
_entry.id   AF-A0A1Q7C2H1-F1
#
_cell.length_a   1.000
_cell.length_b   1.000
_cell.length_c   1.000
_cell.angle_alpha   90.00
_cell.angle_beta   90.00
_cell.angle_gamma   90.00
#
_symmetry.space_group_name_H-M   'P 1'
#
loop_
_entity.id
_entity.type
_entity.pdbx_description
1 polymer ?
#
loop_
_entity_poly.entity_id
_entity_poly.type
_entity_poly.pdbx_seq_one_letter_code
_entity_poly.pdbx_strand_id
1 'polypeptide(L)'
;MSTQARAAIPSPETSLGDSFAWPFRDPEWFNKIVLMGLIGIIPIVGWLQLLGWMLAALDNLRHGWQVLPPAGFRYATRGINLFAASLIWGLAVAVLIYGSMGVAIFAMLSLAPRSSNGGSSDAFPLFFFPLMFGLTAAFGLIIVAIYVLIPPLIVFTDRTGLGGAFNVAGFVHAIRSSPQESVAAAALALVSYFISGLGSYLCYVGILFTFPYSLAILAGVLRWYEVNAKPGALP
;
A
#
# COMPACT_ATOMS: atom_id res chain seq x y z
N MET A 1 44.89 -11.66 -25.64
CA MET A 1 43.52 -11.36 -26.11
C MET A 1 42.64 -11.17 -24.89
N SER A 2 42.29 -9.92 -24.64
CA SER A 2 41.43 -9.45 -23.57
C SER A 2 39.98 -9.68 -23.95
N THR A 3 39.24 -10.43 -23.15
CA THR A 3 37.77 -10.38 -23.15
C THR A 3 37.36 -9.99 -21.75
N GLN A 4 36.82 -8.77 -21.71
CA GLN A 4 36.50 -7.99 -20.53
C GLN A 4 35.78 -8.82 -19.47
N ALA A 5 36.29 -8.73 -18.24
CA ALA A 5 35.48 -8.79 -17.06
C ALA A 5 34.27 -7.85 -17.26
N ARG A 6 33.11 -8.41 -17.58
CA ARG A 6 31.85 -7.74 -17.28
C ARG A 6 31.83 -7.63 -15.76
N ALA A 7 32.16 -6.43 -15.29
CA ALA A 7 31.99 -6.07 -13.90
C ALA A 7 30.59 -6.53 -13.47
N ALA A 8 30.54 -7.54 -12.62
CA ALA A 8 29.40 -7.70 -11.74
C ALA A 8 29.35 -6.40 -10.95
N ILE A 9 28.46 -5.49 -11.33
CA ILE A 9 28.17 -4.32 -10.51
C ILE A 9 27.73 -4.92 -9.16
N PRO A 10 28.46 -4.64 -8.06
CA PRO A 10 28.04 -5.09 -6.75
C PRO A 10 26.60 -4.63 -6.51
N SER A 11 25.73 -5.55 -6.13
CA SER A 11 24.32 -5.25 -5.83
C SER A 11 24.23 -4.07 -4.86
N PRO A 12 23.58 -2.95 -5.22
CA PRO A 12 23.37 -1.83 -4.29
C PRO A 12 22.47 -2.18 -3.09
N GLU A 13 21.91 -3.40 -3.04
CA GLU A 13 20.87 -3.78 -2.09
C GLU A 13 21.46 -4.05 -0.70
N THR A 14 21.78 -2.99 0.04
CA THR A 14 22.09 -3.11 1.47
C THR A 14 21.36 -2.10 2.34
N SER A 15 20.86 -0.99 1.79
CA SER A 15 20.16 0.03 2.58
C SER A 15 18.68 0.13 2.26
N LEU A 16 17.88 0.29 3.31
CA LEU A 16 16.45 0.56 3.26
C LEU A 16 16.14 1.85 2.46
N GLY A 17 17.08 2.79 2.40
CA GLY A 17 16.97 4.05 1.65
C GLY A 17 17.07 3.88 0.13
N ASP A 18 17.77 2.85 -0.36
CA ASP A 18 17.90 2.57 -1.79
C ASP A 18 16.54 2.24 -2.45
N SER A 19 15.59 1.73 -1.67
CA SER A 19 14.21 1.47 -2.12
C SER A 19 13.48 2.74 -2.59
N PHE A 20 13.92 3.94 -2.20
CA PHE A 20 13.35 5.19 -2.71
C PHE A 20 13.97 5.65 -4.02
N ALA A 21 15.28 5.45 -4.17
CA ALA A 21 16.05 6.01 -5.26
C ALA A 21 16.19 5.06 -6.45
N TRP A 22 15.92 3.76 -6.26
CA TRP A 22 16.07 2.77 -7.33
C TRP A 22 15.31 3.10 -8.62
N PRO A 23 14.10 3.70 -8.63
CA PRO A 23 13.41 4.00 -9.88
C PRO A 23 14.19 4.97 -10.76
N PHE A 24 14.98 5.89 -10.17
CA PHE A 24 15.79 6.87 -10.89
C PHE A 24 17.01 6.26 -11.62
N ARG A 25 17.31 4.98 -11.38
CA ARG A 25 18.36 4.25 -12.11
C ARG A 25 17.96 3.93 -13.55
N ASP A 26 16.67 4.02 -13.87
CA ASP A 26 16.14 3.86 -15.21
C ASP A 26 16.09 5.21 -15.93
N PRO A 27 16.76 5.43 -17.07
CA PRO A 27 16.73 6.73 -17.76
C PRO A 27 15.33 7.13 -18.25
N GLU A 28 14.43 6.17 -18.47
CA GLU A 28 13.06 6.40 -18.90
C GLU A 28 12.06 6.42 -17.75
N TRP A 29 12.53 6.48 -16.50
CA TRP A 29 11.69 6.36 -15.31
C TRP A 29 10.50 7.31 -15.34
N PHE A 30 10.75 8.58 -15.68
CA PHE A 30 9.72 9.61 -15.68
C PHE A 30 8.59 9.27 -16.67
N ASN A 31 8.97 8.88 -17.90
CA ASN A 31 8.02 8.50 -18.94
C ASN A 31 7.20 7.28 -18.52
N LYS A 32 7.84 6.27 -17.92
CA LYS A 32 7.17 5.06 -17.46
C LYS A 32 6.16 5.36 -16.34
N ILE A 33 6.56 6.17 -15.36
CA ILE A 33 5.70 6.59 -14.25
C ILE A 33 4.47 7.37 -14.76
N VAL A 34 4.68 8.37 -15.61
CA VAL A 34 3.58 9.19 -16.16
C VAL A 34 2.61 8.35 -16.99
N LEU A 35 3.12 7.49 -17.87
CA LEU A 35 2.27 6.61 -18.69
C LEU A 35 1.48 5.62 -17.84
N MET A 36 2.10 5.01 -16.82
CA MET A 36 1.38 4.14 -15.89
C MET A 36 0.34 4.92 -15.06
N GLY A 37 0.64 6.17 -14.70
CA GLY A 37 -0.30 7.10 -14.08
C GLY A 37 -1.54 7.36 -14.93
N LEU A 38 -1.35 7.64 -16.21
CA LEU A 38 -2.43 7.81 -17.18
C LEU A 38 -3.28 6.54 -17.33
N ILE A 39 -2.64 5.37 -17.36
CA ILE A 39 -3.35 4.07 -17.34
C ILE A 39 -4.18 3.92 -16.06
N GLY A 40 -3.66 4.38 -14.92
CA GLY A 40 -4.33 4.38 -13.62
C GLY A 40 -5.65 5.13 -13.56
N ILE A 41 -5.89 6.07 -14.47
CA ILE A 41 -7.17 6.80 -14.57
C ILE A 41 -8.32 5.85 -14.93
N ILE A 42 -8.03 4.76 -15.65
CA ILE A 42 -9.03 3.79 -16.06
C ILE A 42 -9.51 3.02 -14.83
N PRO A 43 -10.81 3.08 -14.46
CA PRO A 43 -11.32 2.37 -13.31
C PRO A 43 -11.10 0.86 -13.44
N ILE A 44 -10.81 0.21 -12.31
CA ILE A 44 -10.60 -1.25 -12.18
C ILE A 44 -9.40 -1.76 -13.00
N VAL A 45 -9.44 -1.69 -14.33
CA VAL A 45 -8.38 -2.16 -15.23
C VAL A 45 -7.08 -1.39 -15.02
N GLY A 46 -7.14 -0.07 -14.83
CA GLY A 46 -5.96 0.73 -14.51
C GLY A 46 -5.32 0.33 -13.18
N TRP A 47 -6.13 0.02 -12.18
CA TRP A 47 -5.66 -0.45 -10.87
C TRP A 47 -5.05 -1.84 -10.95
N LEU A 48 -5.67 -2.76 -11.69
CA LEU A 48 -5.10 -4.07 -12.00
C LEU A 48 -3.74 -3.92 -12.70
N GLN A 49 -3.64 -2.99 -13.66
CA GLN A 49 -2.38 -2.72 -14.35
C GLN A 49 -1.30 -2.19 -13.41
N LEU A 50 -1.64 -1.23 -12.54
CA LEU A 50 -0.69 -0.63 -11.61
C LEU A 50 -0.16 -1.64 -10.60
N LEU A 51 -1.02 -2.46 -10.01
CA LEU A 51 -0.61 -3.51 -9.07
C LEU A 51 0.19 -4.61 -9.77
N GLY A 52 -0.20 -5.00 -10.98
CA GLY A 52 0.57 -5.95 -11.77
C GLY A 52 1.93 -5.40 -12.20
N TRP A 53 2.01 -4.12 -12.55
CA TRP A 53 3.26 -3.44 -12.91
C TRP A 53 4.19 -3.30 -11.70
N MET A 54 3.66 -3.04 -10.51
CA MET A 54 4.42 -3.11 -9.26
C MET A 54 5.03 -4.50 -9.05
N LEU A 55 4.27 -5.57 -9.26
CA LEU A 55 4.79 -6.94 -9.15
C LEU A 55 5.83 -7.26 -10.23
N ALA A 56 5.64 -6.76 -11.46
CA ALA A 56 6.65 -6.90 -12.50
C ALA A 56 7.94 -6.13 -12.15
N ALA A 57 7.83 -4.97 -11.48
CA ALA A 57 8.98 -4.23 -10.97
C ALA A 57 9.69 -5.02 -9.87
N LEU A 58 8.95 -5.65 -8.95
CA LEU A 58 9.50 -6.55 -7.95
C LEU A 58 10.19 -7.76 -8.60
N ASP A 59 9.62 -8.34 -9.65
CA ASP A 59 10.26 -9.43 -10.40
C ASP A 59 11.57 -8.99 -11.03
N ASN A 60 11.65 -7.81 -11.65
CA ASN A 60 12.91 -7.26 -12.16
C ASN A 60 13.97 -7.17 -11.06
N LEU A 61 13.60 -6.61 -9.90
CA LEU A 61 14.48 -6.49 -8.74
C LEU A 61 14.94 -7.87 -8.22
N ARG A 62 14.06 -8.88 -8.20
CA ARG A 62 14.41 -10.26 -7.84
C ARG A 62 15.45 -10.88 -8.80
N HIS A 63 15.40 -10.53 -10.08
CA HIS A 63 16.40 -10.93 -11.07
C HIS A 63 17.68 -10.07 -11.05
N GLY A 64 17.77 -9.10 -10.14
CA GLY A 64 18.90 -8.17 -10.03
C GLY A 64 18.85 -7.04 -11.06
N TRP A 65 17.73 -6.84 -11.74
CA TRP A 65 17.54 -5.79 -12.73
C TRP A 65 16.93 -4.56 -12.09
N GLN A 66 17.70 -3.47 -11.99
CA GLN A 66 17.25 -2.22 -11.41
C GLN A 66 16.67 -1.28 -12.46
N VAL A 67 15.70 -1.79 -13.22
CA VAL A 67 15.00 -1.07 -14.28
C VAL A 67 13.51 -1.24 -14.13
N LEU A 68 12.75 -0.18 -14.43
CA LEU A 68 11.30 -0.22 -14.36
C LEU A 68 10.75 -1.03 -15.54
N PRO A 69 9.72 -1.86 -15.33
CA PRO A 69 9.04 -2.54 -16.43
C PRO A 69 8.50 -1.50 -17.43
N PRO A 70 8.51 -1.80 -18.74
CA PRO A 70 8.01 -0.87 -19.75
C PRO A 70 6.54 -0.54 -19.48
N ALA A 71 6.17 0.74 -19.61
CA ALA A 71 4.78 1.14 -19.47
C ALA A 71 3.89 0.47 -20.54
N GLY A 72 2.67 0.10 -20.17
CA GLY A 72 1.69 -0.45 -21.10
C GLY A 72 0.67 -1.39 -20.46
N PHE A 73 -0.29 -1.85 -21.28
CA PHE A 73 -1.45 -2.61 -20.86
C PHE A 73 -1.22 -4.14 -20.77
N ARG A 74 -0.11 -4.60 -20.18
CA ARG A 74 0.25 -6.04 -20.19
C ARG A 74 0.29 -6.73 -18.81
N TYR A 75 0.09 -5.99 -17.72
CA TYR A 75 0.31 -6.47 -16.36
C TYR A 75 -0.98 -6.78 -15.58
N ALA A 76 -2.16 -6.43 -16.11
CA ALA A 76 -3.44 -6.58 -15.40
C ALA A 76 -3.64 -7.97 -14.80
N THR A 77 -3.33 -9.03 -15.55
CA THR A 77 -3.45 -10.42 -15.09
C THR A 77 -2.57 -10.72 -13.87
N ARG A 78 -1.35 -10.16 -13.81
CA ARG A 78 -0.45 -10.31 -12.67
C ARG A 78 -1.01 -9.59 -11.42
N GLY A 79 -1.75 -8.51 -11.61
CA GLY A 79 -2.36 -7.73 -10.54
C GLY A 79 -3.67 -8.29 -9.98
N ILE A 80 -4.29 -9.30 -10.61
CA ILE A 80 -5.64 -9.79 -10.23
C ILE A 80 -5.70 -10.22 -8.76
N ASN A 81 -4.76 -11.04 -8.29
CA ASN A 81 -4.79 -11.56 -6.93
C ASN A 81 -4.62 -10.45 -5.89
N LEU A 82 -3.69 -9.51 -6.13
CA LEU A 82 -3.48 -8.37 -5.24
C LEU A 82 -4.67 -7.41 -5.26
N PHE A 83 -5.27 -7.18 -6.41
CA PHE A 83 -6.46 -6.33 -6.53
C PHE A 83 -7.66 -6.95 -5.81
N ALA A 84 -7.89 -8.26 -5.96
CA ALA A 84 -8.94 -8.96 -5.23
C ALA A 84 -8.68 -8.93 -3.71
N ALA A 85 -7.44 -9.18 -3.29
CA ALA A 85 -7.03 -9.09 -1.89
C ALA A 85 -7.24 -7.68 -1.33
N SER A 86 -6.81 -6.64 -2.04
CA SER A 86 -6.97 -5.25 -1.61
C SER A 86 -8.43 -4.82 -1.58
N LEU A 87 -9.26 -5.32 -2.50
CA LEU A 87 -10.70 -5.06 -2.48
C LEU A 87 -11.37 -5.71 -1.26
N ILE A 88 -11.03 -6.96 -0.93
CA ILE A 88 -11.64 -7.67 0.20
C ILE A 88 -11.20 -7.05 1.53
N TRP A 89 -9.89 -6.85 1.73
CA TRP A 89 -9.38 -6.21 2.94
C TRP A 89 -9.80 -4.74 3.06
N GLY A 90 -9.80 -4.02 1.94
CA GLY A 90 -10.28 -2.63 1.89
C GLY A 90 -11.76 -2.53 2.24
N LEU A 91 -12.59 -3.43 1.73
CA LEU A 91 -14.01 -3.50 2.09
C LEU A 91 -14.21 -3.89 3.57
N ALA A 92 -13.46 -4.85 4.08
CA ALA A 92 -13.53 -5.24 5.49
C ALA A 92 -13.20 -4.06 6.43
N VAL A 93 -12.13 -3.31 6.11
CA VAL A 93 -11.75 -2.10 6.84
C VAL A 93 -12.81 -1.00 6.68
N ALA A 94 -13.33 -0.78 5.48
CA ALA A 94 -14.37 0.21 5.23
C ALA A 94 -15.66 -0.11 6.00
N VAL A 95 -16.10 -1.37 6.02
CA VAL A 95 -17.27 -1.81 6.80
C VAL A 95 -17.01 -1.64 8.29
N LEU A 96 -15.82 -1.97 8.79
CA LEU A 96 -15.48 -1.78 10.19
C LEU A 96 -15.55 -0.29 10.59
N ILE A 97 -14.94 0.59 9.80
CA ILE A 97 -14.86 2.03 10.10
C ILE A 97 -16.22 2.69 9.88
N TYR A 98 -16.74 2.68 8.65
CA TYR A 98 -17.96 3.39 8.32
C TYR A 98 -19.20 2.72 8.92
N GLY A 99 -19.20 1.40 9.09
CA GLY A 99 -20.26 0.69 9.79
C GLY A 99 -20.32 1.06 11.27
N SER A 100 -19.17 1.08 11.98
CA SER A 100 -19.15 1.51 13.38
C SER A 100 -19.50 2.98 13.56
N MET A 101 -19.05 3.87 12.65
CA MET A 101 -19.48 5.27 12.64
C MET A 101 -20.98 5.39 12.39
N GLY A 102 -21.53 4.64 11.44
CA GLY A 102 -22.98 4.61 11.17
C GLY A 102 -23.78 4.15 12.39
N VAL A 103 -23.34 3.10 13.07
CA VAL A 103 -23.94 2.62 14.33
C VAL A 103 -23.86 3.70 15.41
N ALA A 104 -22.72 4.37 15.58
CA ALA A 104 -22.55 5.44 16.55
C ALA A 104 -23.50 6.63 16.29
N ILE A 105 -23.61 7.06 15.02
CA ILE A 105 -24.52 8.13 14.59
C ILE A 105 -25.97 7.73 14.85
N PHE A 106 -26.36 6.50 14.47
CA PHE A 106 -27.72 6.00 14.66
C PHE A 106 -28.09 5.90 16.16
N ALA A 107 -27.17 5.40 16.99
CA ALA A 107 -27.35 5.32 18.43
C ALA A 107 -27.54 6.72 19.05
N MET A 108 -26.73 7.70 18.64
CA MET A 108 -26.86 9.08 19.10
C MET A 108 -28.21 9.70 18.72
N LEU A 109 -28.66 9.53 17.47
CA LEU A 109 -29.95 10.06 17.02
C LEU A 109 -31.14 9.40 17.75
N SER A 110 -31.01 8.12 18.08
CA SER A 110 -32.06 7.36 18.77
C SER A 110 -32.19 7.71 20.25
N LEU A 111 -31.10 8.15 20.87
CA LEU A 111 -31.04 8.51 22.30
C LEU A 111 -31.10 10.03 22.53
N ALA A 112 -31.08 10.85 21.48
CA ALA A 112 -31.13 12.30 21.58
C ALA A 112 -32.49 12.77 22.15
N PRO A 113 -32.51 13.59 23.22
CA PRO A 113 -33.73 14.22 23.70
C PRO A 113 -34.36 15.07 22.59
N ARG A 114 -35.63 14.78 22.23
CA ARG A 114 -36.36 15.57 21.24
C ARG A 114 -36.82 16.88 21.87
N SER A 115 -36.34 18.01 21.35
CA SER A 115 -36.86 19.33 21.75
C SER A 115 -38.32 19.46 21.33
N SER A 116 -39.16 20.02 22.21
CA SER A 116 -40.59 20.27 21.93
C SER A 116 -40.83 21.21 20.74
N ASN A 117 -39.81 21.96 20.32
CA ASN A 117 -39.89 22.94 19.23
C ASN A 117 -39.34 22.40 17.88
N GLY A 118 -39.12 21.09 17.75
CA GLY A 118 -38.71 20.47 16.48
C GLY A 118 -37.25 20.72 16.05
N GLY A 119 -36.47 21.44 16.86
CA GLY A 119 -35.04 21.63 16.67
C GLY A 119 -34.19 20.52 17.31
N SER A 120 -32.99 20.30 16.77
CA SER A 120 -31.96 19.50 17.44
C SER A 120 -31.61 20.11 18.80
N SER A 121 -31.49 19.28 19.86
CA SER A 121 -31.08 19.75 21.19
C SER A 121 -29.72 20.46 21.14
N ASP A 122 -29.54 21.58 21.84
CA ASP A 122 -28.27 22.32 21.91
C ASP A 122 -27.08 21.47 22.41
N ALA A 123 -27.37 20.37 23.09
CA ALA A 123 -26.38 19.40 23.56
C ALA A 123 -25.84 18.47 22.45
N PHE A 124 -26.51 18.34 21.30
CA PHE A 124 -26.12 17.37 20.27
C PHE A 124 -24.73 17.66 19.67
N PRO A 125 -24.39 18.90 19.26
CA PRO A 125 -23.04 19.21 18.79
C PRO A 125 -21.95 18.94 19.83
N LEU A 126 -22.23 19.12 21.12
CA LEU A 126 -21.26 18.92 22.21
C LEU A 126 -20.80 17.46 22.36
N PHE A 127 -21.65 16.49 22.01
CA PHE A 127 -21.29 15.06 22.07
C PHE A 127 -20.91 14.49 20.71
N PHE A 128 -21.55 14.97 19.63
CA PHE A 128 -21.34 14.46 18.29
C PHE A 128 -19.90 14.69 17.81
N PHE A 129 -19.41 15.92 17.85
CA PHE A 129 -18.08 16.24 17.32
C PHE A 129 -16.96 15.52 18.08
N PRO A 130 -16.88 15.56 19.43
CA PRO A 130 -15.84 14.84 20.15
C PRO A 130 -15.87 13.33 19.92
N LEU A 131 -17.06 12.71 19.84
CA LEU A 131 -17.15 11.29 19.54
C LEU A 131 -16.64 10.98 18.13
N MET A 132 -17.06 11.74 17.11
CA MET A 132 -16.65 11.48 15.73
C MET A 132 -15.15 11.72 15.52
N PHE A 133 -14.59 12.79 16.10
CA PHE A 133 -13.15 13.03 16.08
C PHE A 133 -12.39 11.95 16.87
N GLY A 134 -12.90 11.54 18.03
CA GLY A 134 -12.31 10.48 18.84
C GLY A 134 -12.30 9.12 18.13
N LEU A 135 -13.41 8.74 17.49
CA LEU A 135 -13.50 7.52 16.69
C LEU A 135 -12.57 7.58 15.47
N THR A 136 -12.53 8.72 14.77
CA THR A 136 -11.63 8.92 13.62
C THR A 136 -10.16 8.82 14.05
N ALA A 137 -9.79 9.42 15.18
CA ALA A 137 -8.43 9.33 15.71
C ALA A 137 -8.07 7.90 16.14
N ALA A 138 -9.00 7.20 16.81
CA ALA A 138 -8.81 5.79 17.19
C ALA A 138 -8.61 4.89 15.96
N PHE A 139 -9.45 5.04 14.93
CA PHE A 139 -9.29 4.31 13.68
C PHE A 139 -8.01 4.69 12.94
N GLY A 140 -7.61 5.96 12.96
CA GLY A 140 -6.33 6.41 12.41
C GLY A 140 -5.14 5.67 13.02
N LEU A 141 -5.11 5.53 14.36
CA LEU A 141 -4.07 4.76 15.06
C LEU A 141 -4.12 3.27 14.72
N ILE A 142 -5.32 2.68 14.63
CA ILE A 142 -5.50 1.27 14.25
C ILE A 142 -5.00 1.03 12.82
N ILE A 143 -5.31 1.93 11.87
CA ILE A 143 -4.83 1.85 10.49
C ILE A 143 -3.31 1.85 10.47
N VAL A 144 -2.66 2.80 11.16
CA VAL A 144 -1.19 2.86 11.24
C VAL A 144 -0.61 1.57 11.81
N ALA A 145 -1.24 0.95 12.80
CA ALA A 145 -0.80 -0.35 13.31
C ALA A 145 -0.98 -1.49 12.28
N ILE A 146 -2.09 -1.49 11.54
CA ILE A 146 -2.39 -2.48 10.49
C ILE A 146 -1.45 -2.36 9.29
N TYR A 147 -0.81 -1.21 9.05
CA TYR A 147 0.18 -1.05 7.97
C TYR A 147 1.33 -2.06 8.04
N VAL A 148 1.63 -2.61 9.22
CA VAL A 148 2.62 -3.69 9.40
C VAL A 148 2.24 -4.97 8.66
N LEU A 149 0.95 -5.17 8.39
CA LEU A 149 0.45 -6.32 7.64
C LEU A 149 0.63 -6.16 6.12
N ILE A 150 0.89 -4.95 5.60
CA ILE A 150 0.91 -4.71 4.15
C ILE A 150 2.06 -5.45 3.44
N PRO A 151 3.33 -5.36 3.86
CA PRO A 151 4.41 -6.12 3.22
C PRO A 151 4.18 -7.64 3.19
N PRO A 152 3.85 -8.32 4.31
CA PRO A 152 3.58 -9.76 4.27
C PRO A 152 2.31 -10.09 3.47
N LEU A 153 1.25 -9.27 3.52
CA LEU A 153 0.06 -9.48 2.70
C LEU A 153 0.41 -9.50 1.21
N ILE A 154 1.24 -8.57 0.74
CA ILE A 154 1.63 -8.51 -0.66
C ILE A 154 2.49 -9.72 -1.03
N VAL A 155 3.51 -10.05 -0.24
CA VAL A 155 4.42 -11.18 -0.51
C VAL A 155 3.66 -12.51 -0.53
N PHE A 156 2.80 -12.78 0.45
CA PHE A 156 2.02 -14.01 0.50
C PHE A 156 1.04 -14.09 -0.68
N THR A 157 0.39 -12.97 -1.05
CA THR A 157 -0.54 -12.94 -2.18
C THR A 157 0.17 -13.15 -3.52
N ASP A 158 1.38 -12.60 -3.68
CA ASP A 158 2.20 -12.79 -4.89
C ASP A 158 2.70 -14.24 -5.01
N ARG A 159 3.16 -14.85 -3.90
CA ARG A 159 3.76 -16.19 -3.93
C ARG A 159 2.75 -17.34 -3.91
N THR A 160 1.60 -17.16 -3.26
CA THR A 160 0.61 -18.25 -3.05
C THR A 160 -0.76 -17.94 -3.64
N GLY A 161 -0.88 -16.83 -4.38
CA GLY A 161 -2.14 -16.37 -4.97
C GLY A 161 -3.11 -15.80 -3.93
N LEU A 162 -4.39 -15.68 -4.32
CA LEU A 162 -5.40 -15.03 -3.47
C LEU A 162 -5.59 -15.71 -2.10
N GLY A 163 -5.40 -17.03 -2.00
CA GLY A 163 -5.45 -17.74 -0.71
C GLY A 163 -4.42 -17.24 0.30
N GLY A 164 -3.25 -16.80 -0.18
CA GLY A 164 -2.20 -16.20 0.66
C GLY A 164 -2.63 -14.93 1.37
N ALA A 165 -3.53 -14.15 0.76
CA ALA A 165 -4.04 -12.91 1.34
C ALA A 165 -4.81 -13.13 2.66
N PHE A 166 -5.27 -14.35 2.92
CA PHE A 166 -6.03 -14.73 4.11
C PHE A 166 -5.22 -15.55 5.11
N ASN A 167 -3.91 -15.74 4.87
CA ASN A 167 -3.04 -16.47 5.78
C ASN A 167 -2.60 -15.60 6.98
N VAL A 168 -3.55 -15.24 7.83
CA VAL A 168 -3.32 -14.39 9.01
C VAL A 168 -2.29 -15.01 9.95
N ALA A 169 -2.30 -16.34 10.10
CA ALA A 169 -1.30 -17.05 10.89
C ALA A 169 0.12 -16.87 10.32
N GLY A 170 0.26 -16.95 8.99
CA GLY A 170 1.50 -16.68 8.28
C GLY A 170 1.98 -15.24 8.45
N PHE A 171 1.08 -14.24 8.42
CA PHE A 171 1.45 -12.84 8.66
C PHE A 171 2.00 -12.64 10.06
N VAL A 172 1.31 -13.20 11.07
CA VAL A 172 1.75 -13.12 12.47
C VAL A 172 3.07 -13.84 12.65
N HIS A 173 3.28 -14.99 12.00
CA HIS A 173 4.55 -15.70 12.04
C HIS A 173 5.69 -14.89 11.40
N ALA A 174 5.46 -14.31 10.22
CA ALA A 174 6.43 -13.45 9.54
C ALA A 174 6.86 -12.27 10.43
N ILE A 175 5.89 -11.59 11.03
CA ILE A 175 6.13 -10.42 11.91
C ILE A 175 6.84 -10.82 13.20
N ARG A 176 6.46 -11.95 13.82
CA ARG A 176 7.11 -12.40 15.06
C ARG A 176 8.50 -12.96 14.85
N SER A 177 8.74 -13.58 13.70
CA SER A 177 10.06 -14.12 13.36
C SER A 177 11.05 -13.00 13.04
N SER A 178 10.60 -11.95 12.33
CA SER A 178 11.45 -10.84 11.85
C SER A 178 10.84 -9.46 12.16
N PRO A 179 10.70 -9.09 13.45
CA PRO A 179 9.91 -7.93 13.85
C PRO A 179 10.53 -6.60 13.40
N GLN A 180 11.86 -6.48 13.43
CA GLN A 180 12.56 -5.26 13.03
C GLN A 180 12.38 -5.01 11.53
N GLU A 181 12.50 -6.07 10.73
CA GLU A 181 12.39 -6.03 9.28
C GLU A 181 10.94 -5.76 8.84
N SER A 182 9.97 -6.41 9.47
CA SER A 182 8.55 -6.16 9.19
C SER A 182 8.15 -4.72 9.54
N VAL A 183 8.59 -4.19 10.69
CA VAL A 183 8.30 -2.80 11.08
C VAL A 183 9.02 -1.81 10.16
N ALA A 184 10.26 -2.07 9.77
CA ALA A 184 10.99 -1.23 8.82
C ALA A 184 10.32 -1.19 7.44
N ALA A 185 9.92 -2.35 6.91
CA ALA A 185 9.19 -2.44 5.65
C ALA A 185 7.82 -1.73 5.74
N ALA A 186 7.13 -1.86 6.87
CA ALA A 186 5.86 -1.19 7.12
C ALA A 186 5.99 0.32 7.21
N ALA A 187 7.00 0.81 7.92
CA ALA A 187 7.30 2.23 8.02
C ALA A 187 7.57 2.83 6.64
N LEU A 188 8.31 2.13 5.79
CA LEU A 188 8.52 2.57 4.41
C LEU A 188 7.26 2.49 3.55
N ALA A 189 6.47 1.41 3.66
CA ALA A 189 5.19 1.31 2.96
C ALA A 189 4.25 2.46 3.36
N LEU A 190 4.29 2.88 4.62
CA LEU A 190 3.56 4.04 5.12
C LEU A 190 4.11 5.35 4.51
N VAL A 191 5.44 5.50 4.39
CA VAL A 191 6.05 6.64 3.67
C VAL A 191 5.61 6.66 2.20
N SER A 192 5.60 5.51 1.52
CA SER A 192 5.07 5.39 0.15
C SER A 192 3.62 5.84 0.07
N TYR A 193 2.78 5.48 1.05
CA TYR A 193 1.40 5.95 1.13
C TYR A 193 1.31 7.46 1.32
N PHE A 194 2.14 8.06 2.19
CA PHE A 194 2.21 9.52 2.31
C PHE A 194 2.61 10.18 0.99
N ILE A 195 3.63 9.65 0.30
CA ILE A 195 4.06 10.14 -1.02
C ILE A 195 2.90 10.09 -2.01
N SER A 196 2.16 8.98 -2.06
CA SER A 196 0.97 8.85 -2.89
C SER A 196 -0.09 9.92 -2.56
N GLY A 197 -0.25 10.27 -1.28
CA GLY A 197 -1.17 11.31 -0.84
C GLY A 197 -0.73 12.73 -1.21
N LEU A 198 0.58 12.98 -1.32
CA LEU A 198 1.09 14.32 -1.66
C LEU A 198 0.57 14.84 -3.01
N GLY A 199 0.26 13.93 -3.94
CA GLY A 199 -0.30 14.27 -5.24
C GLY A 199 -1.64 15.01 -5.18
N SER A 200 -2.44 14.81 -4.12
CA SER A 200 -3.74 15.49 -3.99
C SER A 200 -3.57 16.99 -3.76
N TYR A 201 -2.49 17.42 -3.11
CA TYR A 201 -2.19 18.84 -2.88
C TYR A 201 -1.71 19.56 -4.14
N LEU A 202 -1.22 18.82 -5.14
CA LEU A 202 -0.86 19.34 -6.46
C LEU A 202 -2.03 19.21 -7.45
N CYS A 203 -3.17 19.79 -7.08
CA CYS A 203 -4.38 19.90 -7.91
C CYS A 203 -4.96 18.56 -8.41
N TYR A 204 -4.80 17.46 -7.66
CA TYR A 204 -5.14 16.08 -8.04
C TYR A 204 -4.39 15.50 -9.26
N VAL A 205 -3.91 16.33 -10.18
CA VAL A 205 -3.05 15.91 -11.30
C VAL A 205 -1.76 15.29 -10.78
N GLY A 206 -1.23 15.78 -9.66
CA GLY A 206 -0.06 15.19 -9.00
C GLY A 206 -0.23 13.72 -8.59
N ILE A 207 -1.47 13.23 -8.41
CA ILE A 207 -1.74 11.81 -8.11
C ILE A 207 -1.28 10.90 -9.26
N LEU A 208 -1.41 11.37 -10.51
CA LEU A 208 -0.98 10.63 -11.70
C LEU A 208 0.51 10.28 -11.67
N PHE A 209 1.31 11.11 -11.01
CA PHE A 209 2.75 10.85 -10.87
C PHE A 209 3.09 10.15 -9.55
N THR A 210 2.57 10.69 -8.44
CA THR A 210 2.94 10.22 -7.09
C THR A 210 2.46 8.81 -6.79
N PHE A 211 1.29 8.40 -7.32
CA PHE A 211 0.76 7.06 -7.11
C PHE A 211 1.64 5.96 -7.75
N PRO A 212 1.86 5.93 -9.08
CA PRO A 212 2.74 4.92 -9.69
C PRO A 212 4.18 4.99 -9.16
N TYR A 213 4.68 6.18 -8.81
CA TYR A 213 5.98 6.31 -8.16
C TYR A 213 6.02 5.63 -6.79
N SER A 214 4.98 5.80 -5.97
CA SER A 214 4.87 5.12 -4.67
C SER A 214 4.85 3.59 -4.80
N LEU A 215 4.24 3.05 -5.87
CA LEU A 215 4.24 1.62 -6.16
C LEU A 215 5.62 1.12 -6.58
N ALA A 216 6.38 1.88 -7.36
CA ALA A 216 7.76 1.53 -7.66
C ALA A 216 8.61 1.48 -6.38
N ILE A 217 8.47 2.47 -5.49
CA ILE A 217 9.12 2.43 -4.18
C ILE A 217 8.72 1.17 -3.42
N LEU A 218 7.42 0.87 -3.35
CA LEU A 218 6.90 -0.30 -2.65
C LEU A 218 7.49 -1.61 -3.18
N ALA A 219 7.69 -1.75 -4.50
CA ALA A 219 8.42 -2.89 -5.06
C ALA A 219 9.86 -3.01 -4.52
N GLY A 220 10.57 -1.88 -4.39
CA GLY A 220 11.88 -1.81 -3.75
C GLY A 220 11.86 -2.16 -2.26
N VAL A 221 10.82 -1.74 -1.53
CA VAL A 221 10.63 -2.08 -0.11
C VAL A 221 10.37 -3.58 0.05
N LEU A 222 9.53 -4.15 -0.80
CA LEU A 222 9.20 -5.58 -0.80
C LEU A 222 10.45 -6.41 -1.10
N ARG A 223 11.26 -6.00 -2.08
CA ARG A 223 12.53 -6.67 -2.38
C ARG A 223 13.46 -6.66 -1.15
N TRP A 224 13.64 -5.50 -0.53
CA TRP A 224 14.45 -5.37 0.68
C TRP A 224 13.92 -6.28 1.80
N TYR A 225 12.61 -6.31 1.99
CA TYR A 225 11.97 -7.16 2.99
C TYR A 225 12.21 -8.67 2.72
N GLU A 226 12.10 -9.10 1.47
CA GLU A 226 12.37 -10.50 1.08
C GLU A 226 13.81 -10.94 1.32
N VAL A 227 14.77 -10.03 1.16
CA VAL A 227 16.20 -10.32 1.33
C VAL A 227 16.61 -10.31 2.80
N ASN A 228 16.00 -9.45 3.62
CA ASN A 228 16.43 -9.24 5.01
C ASN A 228 15.59 -10.02 6.04
N ALA A 229 14.36 -10.43 5.71
CA ALA A 229 13.56 -11.26 6.61
C ALA A 229 14.27 -12.59 6.91
N LYS A 230 14.09 -13.11 8.13
CA LYS A 230 14.73 -14.35 8.54
C LYS A 230 14.29 -15.53 7.66
N PRO A 231 15.17 -16.52 7.44
CA PRO A 231 14.81 -17.72 6.69
C PRO A 231 13.57 -18.41 7.28
N GLY A 232 12.59 -18.73 6.43
CA GLY A 232 11.32 -19.36 6.82
C GLY A 232 10.25 -18.40 7.35
N ALA A 233 10.55 -17.09 7.48
CA ALA A 233 9.56 -16.08 7.86
C ALA A 233 8.49 -15.87 6.78
N LEU A 234 8.91 -15.97 5.51
CA LEU A 234 8.08 -15.74 4.32
C LEU A 234 7.97 -17.04 3.52
N PRO A 235 6.84 -17.25 2.81
CA PRO A 235 6.61 -18.44 1.99
C PRO A 235 7.52 -18.47 0.76
#